data_AF-A0A257AC17-F1
#
_entry.id   AF-A0A257AC17-F1
#
_cell.length_a   1.000
_cell.length_b   1.000
_cell.length_c   1.000
_cell.angle_alpha   90.00
_cell.angle_beta   90.00
_cell.angle_gamma   90.00
#
_symmetry.space_group_name_H-M   'P 1'
#
loop_
_entity.id
_entity.type
_entity.pdbx_description
1 polymer ?
#
loop_
_entity_poly.entity_id
_entity_poly.type
_entity_poly.pdbx_seq_one_letter_code
_entity_poly.pdbx_strand_id
1 'polypeptide(L)'
;MHFKMKNIWKIFAVVSIILFCIILILAYNWANESGKEKAKTSLEVSPSSFSIYEGDSINISIHLKVENGIPAVPVEWDVVASGDTGEIFSPSETDSFGNLTAIYYAPNDVDVMNQSVTLIATIIWNGEKFNAVVNGVIHPILHETTISISSTKKKMIAGETTHMKAKIIGFVDKKWQPLVNETIKWTFFGKEEGEPGYKKLGEKKEKTNQLGICDTPFFISDVDKNTTVIATAQFEENLSGDIDYMGCSSTFYLSVTPKKPGDFPVVLIHGWIGSVSDWLINVTWWNITQKLLQHGYKVLDFDVTYEPSWQEHHIPWIAAEVSRKIRDALVLNGYPPNQTIDIIGHSMGGLIARFMAEHGGADVNFWNESWEPGDKGYPWYGDGYPDVCITGDQIDDLFLIGTPCHGVPPGINESILSIIGYLYFPWWIGQVPDMIYHSKFLEAMGYEGCDIVDYYSVGGDIGFILGGEPVDFDGDGIAHTSDGLCPTESPYLEGKPLLIIIGKAWPKGDADHMSLIAINKEVHEYILKHLT
;
A
#
# COMPACT_ATOMS: atom_id res chain seq x y z
N MET A 1 28.11 60.70 100.70
CA MET A 1 26.83 60.25 100.11
C MET A 1 27.01 58.78 99.75
N HIS A 2 26.58 57.86 100.62
CA HIS A 2 26.86 56.42 100.53
C HIS A 2 25.52 55.66 100.47
N PHE A 3 25.21 55.06 99.32
CA PHE A 3 24.04 54.20 99.17
C PHE A 3 24.38 52.77 99.60
N LYS A 4 23.55 52.23 100.51
CA LYS A 4 23.61 50.84 101.02
C LYS A 4 23.26 49.84 99.91
N MET A 5 24.21 49.01 99.49
CA MET A 5 23.93 47.74 98.80
C MET A 5 23.85 46.59 99.83
N LYS A 6 22.69 46.45 100.49
CA LYS A 6 22.34 45.26 101.29
C LYS A 6 21.28 44.51 100.49
N ASN A 7 21.67 43.44 99.76
CA ASN A 7 20.84 42.31 99.30
C ASN A 7 21.33 41.60 98.02
N ILE A 8 22.45 42.01 97.41
CA ILE A 8 22.94 41.43 96.14
C ILE A 8 23.26 39.93 96.25
N TRP A 9 23.77 39.46 97.40
CA TRP A 9 24.14 38.04 97.55
C TRP A 9 22.96 37.07 97.59
N LYS A 10 21.78 37.51 98.08
CA LYS A 10 20.56 36.68 98.07
C LYS A 10 19.98 36.55 96.66
N ILE A 11 20.09 37.60 95.84
CA ILE A 11 19.68 37.58 94.44
C ILE A 11 20.60 36.65 93.65
N PHE A 12 21.93 36.72 93.89
CA PHE A 12 22.89 35.81 93.25
C PHE A 12 22.64 34.34 93.60
N ALA A 13 22.32 34.02 94.86
CA ALA A 13 22.04 32.64 95.28
C ALA A 13 20.77 32.08 94.60
N VAL A 14 19.70 32.88 94.51
CA VAL A 14 18.46 32.47 93.84
C VAL A 14 18.66 32.31 92.34
N VAL A 15 19.38 33.23 91.70
CA VAL A 15 19.71 33.13 90.26
C VAL A 15 20.58 31.91 89.97
N SER A 16 21.58 31.60 90.83
CA SER A 16 22.41 30.40 90.65
C SER A 16 21.62 29.11 90.81
N ILE A 17 20.65 29.04 91.73
CA ILE A 17 19.78 27.88 91.89
C ILE A 17 18.86 27.71 90.68
N ILE A 18 18.27 28.81 90.19
CA ILE A 18 17.43 28.78 88.99
C ILE A 18 18.26 28.36 87.76
N LEU A 19 19.48 28.89 87.61
CA LEU A 19 20.38 28.50 86.53
C LEU A 19 20.78 27.02 86.62
N PHE A 20 21.03 26.52 87.83
CA PHE A 20 21.35 25.10 88.05
C PHE A 20 20.15 24.20 87.76
N CYS A 21 18.94 24.61 88.12
CA CYS A 21 17.70 23.91 87.74
C CYS A 21 17.46 23.93 86.22
N ILE A 22 17.73 25.05 85.55
CA ILE A 22 17.62 25.15 84.08
C ILE A 22 18.66 24.24 83.41
N ILE A 23 19.91 24.20 83.90
CA ILE A 23 20.96 23.31 83.40
C ILE A 23 20.58 21.85 83.62
N LEU A 24 19.98 21.50 84.78
CA LEU A 24 19.50 20.14 85.05
C LEU A 24 18.32 19.75 84.16
N ILE A 25 17.39 20.67 83.89
CA ILE A 25 16.26 20.43 82.97
C ILE A 25 16.76 20.28 81.53
N LEU A 26 17.72 21.12 81.10
CA LEU A 26 18.36 21.00 79.80
C LEU A 26 19.17 19.72 79.68
N ALA A 27 19.91 19.31 80.72
CA ALA A 27 20.65 18.05 80.73
C ALA A 27 19.72 16.83 80.76
N TYR A 28 18.59 16.89 81.47
CA TYR A 28 17.59 15.83 81.49
C TYR A 28 16.87 15.70 80.14
N ASN A 29 16.50 16.83 79.52
CA ASN A 29 15.92 16.82 78.18
C ASN A 29 16.92 16.38 77.11
N TRP A 30 18.17 16.84 77.20
CA TRP A 30 19.22 16.46 76.26
C TRP A 30 19.60 14.99 76.42
N ALA A 31 19.64 14.44 77.64
CA ALA A 31 19.85 13.01 77.89
C ALA A 31 18.67 12.14 77.43
N ASN A 32 17.43 12.65 77.53
CA ASN A 32 16.26 11.96 76.99
C ASN A 32 16.16 12.05 75.46
N GLU A 33 16.68 13.11 74.82
CA GLU A 33 16.79 13.23 73.36
C GLU A 33 17.98 12.44 72.80
N SER A 34 19.10 12.35 73.53
CA SER A 34 20.32 11.68 73.09
C SER A 34 20.35 10.17 73.36
N GLY A 35 19.33 9.62 74.03
CA GLY A 35 19.25 8.23 74.47
C GLY A 35 18.48 7.28 73.54
N LYS A 36 17.96 7.74 72.40
CA LYS A 36 17.48 6.84 71.35
C LYS A 36 18.55 6.72 70.27
N GLU A 37 19.46 5.76 70.42
CA GLU A 37 20.12 5.19 69.24
C GLU A 37 19.01 4.86 68.23
N LYS A 38 19.00 5.55 67.09
CA LYS A 38 18.14 5.17 65.96
C LYS A 38 18.58 3.78 65.54
N ALA A 39 17.84 2.76 65.96
CA ALA A 39 18.04 1.38 65.54
C ALA A 39 18.23 1.35 64.03
N LYS A 40 19.33 0.73 63.59
CA LYS A 40 19.75 0.72 62.18
C LYS A 40 18.77 -0.13 61.37
N THR A 41 17.69 0.50 60.90
CA THR A 41 16.60 -0.16 60.19
C THR A 41 16.87 -0.11 58.68
N SER A 42 16.80 -1.25 58.00
CA SER A 42 16.94 -1.33 56.54
C SER A 42 15.93 -2.29 55.95
N LEU A 43 15.37 -1.92 54.78
CA LEU A 43 14.51 -2.78 53.99
C LEU A 43 15.33 -3.38 52.84
N GLU A 44 15.50 -4.69 52.87
CA GLU A 44 16.20 -5.45 51.83
C GLU A 44 15.15 -6.12 50.92
N VAL A 45 15.47 -6.27 49.64
CA VAL A 45 14.61 -6.97 48.66
C VAL A 45 15.43 -7.92 47.81
N SER A 46 14.85 -9.08 47.50
CA SER A 46 15.45 -10.11 46.67
C SER A 46 14.41 -10.75 45.75
N PRO A 47 14.67 -10.83 44.43
CA PRO A 47 15.83 -10.26 43.74
C PRO A 47 15.74 -8.72 43.66
N SER A 48 16.87 -8.04 43.44
CA SER A 48 16.90 -6.57 43.20
C SER A 48 16.47 -6.18 41.78
N SER A 49 16.49 -7.14 40.86
CA SER A 49 16.01 -7.01 39.49
C SER A 49 15.62 -8.36 38.90
N PHE A 50 14.75 -8.38 37.90
CA PHE A 50 14.36 -9.61 37.21
C PHE A 50 14.14 -9.42 35.72
N SER A 51 14.10 -10.54 35.00
CA SER A 51 13.68 -10.63 33.60
C SER A 51 12.88 -11.91 33.47
N ILE A 52 11.63 -11.79 33.02
CA ILE A 52 10.67 -12.89 32.84
C ILE A 52 9.90 -12.69 31.53
N TYR A 53 9.20 -13.72 31.06
CA TYR A 53 8.31 -13.61 29.91
C TYR A 53 6.90 -13.16 30.34
N GLU A 54 6.08 -12.75 29.38
CA GLU A 54 4.64 -12.59 29.62
C GLU A 54 4.01 -13.89 30.16
N GLY A 55 3.00 -13.76 31.00
CA GLY A 55 2.33 -14.87 31.70
C GLY A 55 3.15 -15.57 32.78
N ASP A 56 4.47 -15.36 32.85
CA ASP A 56 5.32 -15.90 33.91
C ASP A 56 5.11 -15.17 35.25
N SER A 57 5.66 -15.75 36.31
CA SER A 57 5.63 -15.15 37.64
C SER A 57 6.97 -15.28 38.36
N ILE A 58 7.19 -14.37 39.32
CA ILE A 58 8.40 -14.36 40.14
C ILE A 58 8.08 -14.04 41.60
N ASN A 59 8.78 -14.71 42.52
CA ASN A 59 8.72 -14.43 43.94
C ASN A 59 9.62 -13.24 44.29
N ILE A 60 9.06 -12.23 44.95
CA ILE A 60 9.77 -11.08 45.49
C ILE A 60 9.73 -11.17 47.01
N SER A 61 10.90 -11.34 47.62
CA SER A 61 11.03 -11.38 49.08
C SER A 61 11.57 -10.06 49.60
N ILE A 62 10.92 -9.51 50.61
CA ILE A 62 11.41 -8.35 51.35
C ILE A 62 11.74 -8.76 52.78
N HIS A 63 12.78 -8.15 53.33
CA HIS A 63 13.20 -8.36 54.71
C HIS A 63 13.44 -7.00 55.39
N LEU A 64 12.61 -6.69 56.38
CA LEU A 64 12.79 -5.54 57.25
C LEU A 64 13.74 -5.92 58.39
N LYS A 65 14.97 -5.42 58.36
CA LYS A 65 15.98 -5.69 59.37
C LYS A 65 15.87 -4.68 60.51
N VAL A 66 15.62 -5.16 61.73
CA VAL A 66 15.65 -4.39 62.98
C VAL A 66 16.31 -5.21 64.08
N GLU A 67 16.98 -4.53 65.02
CA GLU A 67 17.83 -5.15 66.06
C GLU A 67 17.06 -5.97 67.12
N ASN A 68 15.75 -5.78 67.26
CA ASN A 68 14.89 -6.53 68.19
C ASN A 68 13.60 -6.93 67.46
N GLY A 69 13.19 -8.20 67.59
CA GLY A 69 12.07 -8.81 66.86
C GLY A 69 10.80 -7.94 66.77
N ILE A 70 10.07 -8.09 65.66
CA ILE A 70 9.10 -7.10 65.17
C ILE A 70 7.67 -7.66 65.31
N PRO A 71 6.67 -6.83 65.65
CA PRO A 71 5.29 -7.13 65.25
C PRO A 71 5.18 -7.15 63.72
N ALA A 72 4.20 -7.89 63.19
CA ALA A 72 3.85 -7.85 61.77
C ALA A 72 3.60 -6.39 61.34
N VAL A 73 4.24 -5.95 60.25
CA VAL A 73 4.15 -4.57 59.76
C VAL A 73 3.46 -4.56 58.40
N PRO A 74 2.47 -3.70 58.16
CA PRO A 74 1.83 -3.56 56.86
C PRO A 74 2.79 -3.22 55.74
N VAL A 75 2.54 -3.80 54.57
CA VAL A 75 3.32 -3.57 53.34
C VAL A 75 2.38 -3.14 52.23
N GLU A 76 2.63 -1.96 51.66
CA GLU A 76 1.92 -1.47 50.48
C GLU A 76 2.79 -1.68 49.24
N TRP A 77 2.17 -2.16 48.16
CA TRP A 77 2.84 -2.36 46.88
C TRP A 77 2.30 -1.39 45.84
N ASP A 78 3.22 -0.79 45.09
CA ASP A 78 2.92 -0.02 43.89
C ASP A 78 3.65 -0.64 42.70
N VAL A 79 2.98 -0.71 41.56
CA VAL A 79 3.50 -1.31 40.32
C VAL A 79 3.41 -0.28 39.22
N VAL A 80 4.56 0.11 38.69
CA VAL A 80 4.66 1.12 37.63
C VAL A 80 5.23 0.47 36.39
N ALA A 81 4.52 0.57 35.27
CA ALA A 81 4.92 0.02 33.99
C ALA A 81 4.71 1.04 32.85
N SER A 82 5.37 0.81 31.71
CA SER A 82 5.11 1.57 30.48
C SER A 82 3.83 1.12 29.76
N GLY A 83 3.29 -0.05 30.12
CA GLY A 83 2.09 -0.67 29.55
C GLY A 83 1.26 -1.33 30.66
N ASP A 84 0.70 -2.52 30.41
CA ASP A 84 0.00 -3.29 31.43
C ASP A 84 0.94 -3.59 32.61
N THR A 85 0.49 -3.30 33.83
CA THR A 85 1.30 -3.48 35.04
C THR A 85 1.44 -4.92 35.47
N GLY A 86 0.61 -5.84 34.98
CA GLY A 86 0.46 -7.17 35.57
C GLY A 86 -0.15 -7.07 36.97
N GLU A 87 0.03 -8.10 37.79
CA GLU A 87 -0.57 -8.19 39.12
C GLU A 87 0.43 -8.65 40.19
N ILE A 88 0.34 -8.08 41.39
CA ILE A 88 1.12 -8.51 42.55
C ILE A 88 0.21 -9.06 43.65
N PHE A 89 0.46 -10.30 44.06
CA PHE A 89 -0.24 -10.95 45.15
C PHE A 89 0.68 -11.04 46.37
N SER A 90 0.25 -10.45 47.48
CA SER A 90 1.07 -10.34 48.69
C SER A 90 0.22 -10.46 49.95
N PRO A 91 0.74 -11.08 51.03
CA PRO A 91 0.18 -10.88 52.37
C PRO A 91 0.13 -9.39 52.74
N SER A 92 -0.80 -8.98 53.60
CA SER A 92 -0.93 -7.57 53.99
C SER A 92 0.18 -7.09 54.92
N GLU A 93 0.87 -7.99 55.63
CA GLU A 93 1.87 -7.68 56.65
C GLU A 93 3.04 -8.67 56.64
N THR A 94 4.21 -8.23 57.13
CA THR A 94 5.38 -9.10 57.34
C THR A 94 5.15 -10.14 58.44
N ASP A 95 5.91 -11.23 58.46
CA ASP A 95 5.96 -12.16 59.59
C ASP A 95 6.63 -11.53 60.84
N SER A 96 6.66 -12.27 61.95
CA SER A 96 7.30 -11.86 63.21
C SER A 96 8.83 -11.71 63.13
N PHE A 97 9.43 -12.09 62.01
CA PHE A 97 10.85 -11.97 61.71
C PHE A 97 11.12 -10.87 60.68
N GLY A 98 10.10 -10.13 60.23
CA GLY A 98 10.22 -9.06 59.25
C GLY A 98 10.28 -9.53 57.79
N ASN A 99 9.96 -10.79 57.50
CA ASN A 99 9.94 -11.32 56.14
C ASN A 99 8.55 -11.20 55.52
N LEU A 100 8.51 -10.93 54.22
CA LEU A 100 7.33 -11.11 53.40
C LEU A 100 7.74 -11.59 52.01
N THR A 101 6.97 -12.53 51.45
CA THR A 101 7.13 -12.96 50.06
C THR A 101 5.86 -12.62 49.30
N ALA A 102 6.00 -11.78 48.27
CA ALA A 102 4.97 -11.50 47.28
C ALA A 102 5.25 -12.30 46.00
N ILE A 103 4.21 -12.57 45.20
CA ILE A 103 4.33 -13.13 43.87
C ILE A 103 3.89 -12.06 42.88
N TYR A 104 4.79 -11.67 41.98
CA TYR A 104 4.44 -10.82 40.84
C TYR A 104 4.14 -11.70 39.63
N TYR A 105 3.03 -11.44 38.96
CA TYR A 105 2.61 -12.06 37.71
C TYR A 105 2.73 -11.02 36.59
N ALA A 106 3.49 -11.34 35.54
CA ALA A 106 3.56 -10.50 34.35
C ALA A 106 2.19 -10.44 33.65
N PRO A 107 1.91 -9.38 32.87
CA PRO A 107 0.79 -9.37 31.92
C PRO A 107 0.81 -10.62 31.04
N ASN A 108 -0.35 -11.04 30.54
CA ASN A 108 -0.44 -12.18 29.63
C ASN A 108 0.01 -11.84 28.20
N ASP A 109 0.17 -10.55 27.88
CA ASP A 109 0.48 -10.04 26.55
C ASP A 109 1.27 -8.71 26.68
N VAL A 110 2.29 -8.51 25.85
CA VAL A 110 3.17 -7.34 25.89
C VAL A 110 3.59 -6.88 24.48
N ASP A 111 3.03 -5.76 24.03
CA ASP A 111 3.27 -5.21 22.68
C ASP A 111 4.65 -4.58 22.42
N VAL A 112 5.63 -4.83 23.29
CA VAL A 112 6.99 -4.28 23.19
C VAL A 112 8.04 -5.31 23.59
N MET A 113 9.15 -5.36 22.85
CA MET A 113 10.25 -6.31 23.10
C MET A 113 10.82 -6.28 24.53
N ASN A 114 10.74 -5.13 25.21
CA ASN A 114 11.23 -4.95 26.56
C ASN A 114 10.31 -4.00 27.33
N GLN A 115 9.31 -4.55 28.01
CA GLN A 115 8.47 -3.75 28.90
C GLN A 115 9.14 -3.59 30.25
N SER A 116 9.41 -2.33 30.62
CA SER A 116 9.99 -2.03 31.92
C SER A 116 8.90 -1.98 33.00
N VAL A 117 9.12 -2.68 34.11
CA VAL A 117 8.26 -2.66 35.30
C VAL A 117 9.06 -2.33 36.54
N THR A 118 8.53 -1.49 37.41
CA THR A 118 9.12 -1.15 38.69
C THR A 118 8.14 -1.50 39.80
N LEU A 119 8.54 -2.41 40.70
CA LEU A 119 7.80 -2.77 41.90
C LEU A 119 8.34 -1.97 43.08
N ILE A 120 7.46 -1.30 43.82
CA ILE A 120 7.83 -0.47 44.97
C ILE A 120 7.10 -1.02 46.21
N ALA A 121 7.83 -1.70 47.08
CA ALA A 121 7.33 -2.07 48.40
C ALA A 121 7.56 -0.93 49.39
N THR A 122 6.48 -0.47 50.02
CA THR A 122 6.48 0.61 51.01
C THR A 122 6.13 0.06 52.38
N ILE A 123 6.98 0.35 53.37
CA ILE A 123 6.73 0.05 54.78
C ILE A 123 6.86 1.33 55.61
N ILE A 124 5.91 1.56 56.52
CA ILE A 124 6.00 2.65 57.51
C ILE A 124 6.30 2.03 58.87
N TRP A 125 7.49 2.31 59.39
CA TRP A 125 7.94 1.82 60.71
C TRP A 125 8.40 2.99 61.58
N ASN A 126 7.85 3.10 62.79
CA ASN A 126 8.14 4.20 63.73
C ASN A 126 8.00 5.62 63.14
N GLY A 127 7.08 5.81 62.20
CA GLY A 127 6.86 7.09 61.51
C GLY A 127 7.86 7.41 60.40
N GLU A 128 8.81 6.52 60.12
CA GLU A 128 9.72 6.61 58.98
C GLU A 128 9.25 5.69 57.84
N LYS A 129 9.35 6.17 56.59
CA LYS A 129 8.97 5.44 55.38
C LYS A 129 10.19 4.77 54.77
N PHE A 130 10.11 3.46 54.52
CA PHE A 130 11.12 2.67 53.86
C PHE A 130 10.57 2.13 52.54
N ASN A 131 11.32 2.31 51.45
CA ASN A 131 10.96 1.80 50.15
C ASN A 131 12.00 0.78 49.68
N ALA A 132 11.54 -0.36 49.19
CA ALA A 132 12.34 -1.28 48.40
C ALA A 132 11.85 -1.23 46.96
N VAL A 133 12.79 -1.11 46.03
CA VAL A 133 12.50 -0.98 44.60
C VAL A 133 13.11 -2.18 43.89
N VAL A 134 12.30 -2.85 43.07
CA VAL A 134 12.73 -3.91 42.17
C VAL A 134 12.40 -3.51 40.75
N ASN A 135 13.41 -3.55 39.87
CA ASN A 135 13.21 -3.28 38.45
C ASN A 135 13.16 -4.60 37.65
N GLY A 136 12.11 -4.78 36.88
CA GLY A 136 11.87 -5.91 36.02
C GLY A 136 11.86 -5.52 34.54
N VAL A 137 12.20 -6.46 33.68
CA VAL A 137 11.89 -6.41 32.25
C VAL A 137 11.03 -7.61 31.89
N ILE A 138 9.94 -7.36 31.17
CA ILE A 138 9.04 -8.40 30.66
C ILE A 138 9.26 -8.50 29.16
N HIS A 139 9.46 -9.73 28.68
CA HIS A 139 9.66 -10.03 27.27
C HIS A 139 8.44 -10.75 26.70
N PRO A 140 8.03 -10.43 25.46
CA PRO A 140 6.96 -11.17 24.78
C PRO A 140 7.40 -12.59 24.44
N ILE A 141 6.44 -13.51 24.27
CA ILE A 141 6.71 -14.85 23.75
C ILE A 141 6.59 -14.80 22.22
N LEU A 142 7.73 -14.63 21.55
CA LEU A 142 7.77 -14.59 20.09
C LEU A 142 7.68 -15.98 19.47
N HIS A 143 6.68 -16.17 18.61
CA HIS A 143 6.54 -17.37 17.80
C HIS A 143 7.36 -17.29 16.51
N GLU A 144 8.07 -18.38 16.20
CA GLU A 144 8.87 -18.48 14.97
C GLU A 144 7.98 -18.38 13.73
N THR A 145 8.45 -17.65 12.72
CA THR A 145 7.79 -17.58 11.41
C THR A 145 8.74 -18.00 10.30
N THR A 146 8.17 -18.49 9.20
CA THR A 146 8.91 -18.70 7.96
C THR A 146 8.10 -18.28 6.76
N ILE A 147 8.80 -17.74 5.77
CA ILE A 147 8.24 -17.26 4.51
C ILE A 147 8.93 -17.96 3.35
N SER A 148 8.12 -18.43 2.39
CA SER A 148 8.59 -19.06 1.17
C SER A 148 8.02 -18.34 -0.04
N ILE A 149 8.86 -18.11 -1.05
CA ILE A 149 8.47 -17.45 -2.29
C ILE A 149 8.42 -18.47 -3.42
N SER A 150 7.37 -18.37 -4.23
CA SER A 150 7.25 -19.03 -5.52
C SER A 150 6.82 -18.02 -6.59
N SER A 151 7.01 -18.36 -7.85
CA SER A 151 6.60 -17.52 -8.97
C SER A 151 6.02 -18.37 -10.08
N THR A 152 5.08 -17.82 -10.85
CA THR A 152 4.59 -18.45 -12.09
C THR A 152 5.70 -18.59 -13.13
N LYS A 153 6.68 -17.67 -13.14
CA LYS A 153 7.82 -17.69 -14.06
C LYS A 153 9.14 -17.52 -13.30
N LYS A 154 10.17 -18.29 -13.69
CA LYS A 154 11.58 -18.08 -13.26
C LYS A 154 12.38 -17.24 -14.26
N LYS A 155 11.89 -17.15 -15.48
CA LYS A 155 12.42 -16.34 -16.57
C LYS A 155 11.25 -15.73 -17.31
N MET A 156 11.39 -14.48 -17.70
CA MET A 156 10.40 -13.77 -18.51
C MET A 156 11.08 -12.85 -19.51
N ILE A 157 10.37 -12.51 -20.57
CA ILE A 157 10.71 -11.39 -21.45
C ILE A 157 10.20 -10.11 -20.77
N ALA A 158 10.94 -9.01 -20.88
CA ALA A 158 10.44 -7.70 -20.44
C ALA A 158 9.09 -7.42 -21.10
N GLY A 159 8.13 -6.92 -20.33
CA GLY A 159 6.74 -6.74 -20.75
C GLY A 159 5.79 -7.91 -20.46
N GLU A 160 6.30 -9.08 -20.08
CA GLU A 160 5.42 -10.11 -19.52
C GLU A 160 5.06 -9.80 -18.05
N THR A 161 3.90 -10.25 -17.58
CA THR A 161 3.60 -10.26 -16.14
C THR A 161 3.94 -11.62 -15.53
N THR A 162 4.46 -11.60 -14.29
CA THR A 162 4.62 -12.82 -13.46
C THR A 162 4.05 -12.61 -12.06
N HIS A 163 3.40 -13.64 -11.53
CA HIS A 163 2.82 -13.62 -10.20
C HIS A 163 3.79 -14.16 -9.16
N MET A 164 4.18 -13.31 -8.23
CA MET A 164 5.03 -13.63 -7.09
C MET A 164 4.15 -14.00 -5.90
N LYS A 165 4.27 -15.25 -5.43
CA LYS A 165 3.47 -15.76 -4.30
C LYS A 165 4.36 -15.96 -3.10
N ALA A 166 4.08 -15.26 -2.01
CA ALA A 166 4.71 -15.51 -0.72
C ALA A 166 3.73 -16.25 0.19
N LYS A 167 4.18 -17.37 0.75
CA LYS A 167 3.46 -18.10 1.78
C LYS A 167 4.18 -17.92 3.11
N ILE A 168 3.46 -17.41 4.11
CA ILE A 168 3.94 -17.28 5.47
C ILE A 168 3.19 -18.24 6.41
N ILE A 169 3.96 -18.86 7.30
CA ILE A 169 3.46 -19.74 8.36
C ILE A 169 4.16 -19.39 9.68
N GLY A 170 3.43 -19.49 10.78
CA GLY A 170 3.95 -19.34 12.14
C GLY A 170 3.89 -20.66 12.92
N PHE A 171 4.78 -20.83 13.89
CA PHE A 171 4.87 -22.02 14.73
C PHE A 171 4.18 -21.80 16.08
N VAL A 172 2.92 -22.22 16.18
CA VAL A 172 2.07 -22.07 17.38
C VAL A 172 1.60 -23.45 17.82
N ASP A 173 1.58 -23.71 19.13
CA ASP A 173 1.13 -24.98 19.72
C ASP A 173 1.78 -26.23 19.09
N LYS A 174 3.09 -26.13 18.83
CA LYS A 174 3.91 -27.19 18.22
C LYS A 174 3.49 -27.56 16.78
N LYS A 175 2.79 -26.66 16.08
CA LYS A 175 2.36 -26.85 14.70
C LYS A 175 2.61 -25.61 13.85
N TRP A 176 2.95 -25.83 12.60
CA TRP A 176 3.01 -24.76 11.60
C TRP A 176 1.61 -24.45 11.09
N GLN A 177 1.22 -23.19 11.16
CA GLN A 177 -0.10 -22.71 10.76
C GLN A 177 0.04 -21.49 9.83
N PRO A 178 -0.84 -21.33 8.84
CA PRO A 178 -0.83 -20.13 7.99
C PRO A 178 -1.13 -18.87 8.78
N LEU A 179 -0.39 -17.79 8.52
CA LEU A 179 -0.70 -16.49 9.09
C LEU A 179 -1.63 -15.72 8.14
N VAL A 180 -2.85 -15.45 8.61
CA VAL A 180 -3.95 -14.92 7.81
C VAL A 180 -4.07 -13.42 8.02
N ASN A 181 -4.37 -12.66 6.94
CA ASN A 181 -4.54 -11.20 6.97
C ASN A 181 -3.29 -10.44 7.46
N GLU A 182 -2.13 -11.07 7.40
CA GLU A 182 -0.84 -10.46 7.69
C GLU A 182 -0.30 -9.70 6.49
N THR A 183 0.42 -8.61 6.75
CA THR A 183 0.98 -7.76 5.70
C THR A 183 2.37 -8.24 5.31
N ILE A 184 2.56 -8.56 4.03
CA ILE A 184 3.86 -8.86 3.43
C ILE A 184 4.32 -7.64 2.64
N LYS A 185 5.51 -7.15 2.96
CA LYS A 185 6.20 -6.12 2.19
C LYS A 185 7.06 -6.78 1.11
N TRP A 186 6.78 -6.45 -0.15
CA TRP A 186 7.62 -6.80 -1.28
C TRP A 186 8.54 -5.65 -1.64
N THR A 187 9.80 -5.96 -1.89
CA THR A 187 10.77 -5.01 -2.47
C THR A 187 11.45 -5.65 -3.66
N PHE A 188 11.52 -4.92 -4.77
CA PHE A 188 12.10 -5.38 -6.02
C PHE A 188 13.36 -4.59 -6.36
N PHE A 189 14.41 -5.30 -6.75
CA PHE A 189 15.66 -4.71 -7.19
C PHE A 189 16.12 -5.30 -8.51
N GLY A 190 16.48 -4.46 -9.48
CA GLY A 190 16.97 -4.88 -10.80
C GLY A 190 18.46 -4.65 -10.94
N LYS A 191 19.15 -5.55 -11.64
CA LYS A 191 20.53 -5.37 -12.08
C LYS A 191 20.68 -5.84 -13.52
N GLU A 192 20.90 -4.89 -14.41
CA GLU A 192 21.25 -5.16 -15.80
C GLU A 192 22.67 -5.70 -15.92
N GLU A 193 22.88 -6.49 -16.96
CA GLU A 193 24.19 -6.99 -17.35
C GLU A 193 25.18 -5.84 -17.60
N GLY A 194 26.28 -5.84 -16.85
CA GLY A 194 27.34 -4.82 -16.93
C GLY A 194 27.20 -3.66 -15.95
N GLU A 195 26.06 -3.52 -15.25
CA GLU A 195 25.89 -2.50 -14.21
C GLU A 195 26.55 -2.91 -12.88
N PRO A 196 27.11 -1.96 -12.10
CA PRO A 196 27.87 -2.28 -10.89
C PRO A 196 27.01 -2.72 -9.70
N GLY A 197 25.72 -2.34 -9.65
CA GLY A 197 24.87 -2.55 -8.48
C GLY A 197 23.40 -2.77 -8.83
N TYR A 198 22.64 -3.14 -7.80
CA TYR A 198 21.19 -3.28 -7.88
C TYR A 198 20.51 -1.92 -7.70
N LYS A 199 19.53 -1.61 -8.55
CA LYS A 199 18.67 -0.42 -8.46
C LYS A 199 17.29 -0.86 -7.94
N LYS A 200 16.71 -0.09 -7.04
CA LYS A 200 15.35 -0.36 -6.53
C LYS A 200 14.35 -0.09 -7.65
N LEU A 201 13.52 -1.07 -7.95
CA LEU A 201 12.47 -0.98 -8.98
C LEU A 201 11.13 -0.56 -8.37
N GLY A 202 10.84 -1.00 -7.14
CA GLY A 202 9.58 -0.65 -6.48
C GLY A 202 9.36 -1.41 -5.18
N GLU A 203 8.26 -1.07 -4.50
CA GLU A 203 7.75 -1.76 -3.31
C GLU A 203 6.25 -1.97 -3.46
N LYS A 204 5.74 -3.09 -2.94
CA LYS A 204 4.32 -3.39 -2.82
C LYS A 204 4.02 -3.92 -1.41
N LYS A 205 2.80 -3.75 -0.94
CA LYS A 205 2.34 -4.31 0.35
C LYS A 205 1.05 -5.06 0.11
N GLU A 206 1.04 -6.34 0.41
CA GLU A 206 -0.11 -7.20 0.19
C GLU A 206 -0.47 -7.98 1.45
N LYS A 207 -1.75 -8.27 1.61
CA LYS A 207 -2.23 -9.10 2.71
C LYS A 207 -2.30 -10.57 2.34
N THR A 208 -2.08 -11.43 3.32
CA THR A 208 -2.23 -12.88 3.15
C THR A 208 -3.69 -13.30 3.22
N ASN A 209 -4.05 -14.29 2.40
CA ASN A 209 -5.36 -14.92 2.45
C ASN A 209 -5.46 -15.98 3.57
N GLN A 210 -6.57 -16.73 3.57
CA GLN A 210 -6.84 -17.82 4.55
C GLN A 210 -5.81 -18.97 4.54
N LEU A 211 -4.99 -19.06 3.49
CA LEU A 211 -3.92 -20.06 3.36
C LEU A 211 -2.54 -19.47 3.68
N GLY A 212 -2.49 -18.24 4.19
CA GLY A 212 -1.27 -17.51 4.48
C GLY A 212 -0.48 -17.11 3.24
N ILE A 213 -1.17 -16.97 2.10
CA ILE A 213 -0.56 -16.65 0.80
C ILE A 213 -0.93 -15.23 0.39
N CYS A 214 0.05 -14.42 0.02
CA CYS A 214 -0.17 -13.23 -0.80
C CYS A 214 0.27 -13.51 -2.25
N ASP A 215 -0.45 -12.94 -3.20
CA ASP A 215 -0.15 -13.03 -4.64
C ASP A 215 0.06 -11.62 -5.17
N THR A 216 1.21 -11.35 -5.79
CA THR A 216 1.60 -10.01 -6.20
C THR A 216 2.09 -10.04 -7.64
N PRO A 217 1.41 -9.35 -8.59
CA PRO A 217 1.91 -9.25 -9.94
C PRO A 217 3.18 -8.40 -9.98
N PHE A 218 4.18 -8.87 -10.69
CA PHE A 218 5.41 -8.17 -11.01
C PHE A 218 5.50 -7.99 -12.52
N PHE A 219 5.72 -6.75 -12.92
CA PHE A 219 5.84 -6.30 -14.29
C PHE A 219 7.07 -5.39 -14.39
N ILE A 220 7.81 -5.52 -15.49
CA ILE A 220 8.92 -4.65 -15.85
C ILE A 220 9.09 -4.70 -17.37
N SER A 221 9.15 -3.53 -17.97
CA SER A 221 9.33 -3.27 -19.39
C SER A 221 10.63 -2.48 -19.63
N ASP A 222 10.89 -2.08 -20.88
CA ASP A 222 11.98 -1.18 -21.28
C ASP A 222 13.38 -1.62 -20.79
N VAL A 223 13.64 -2.93 -20.84
CA VAL A 223 14.91 -3.50 -20.41
C VAL A 223 15.84 -3.69 -21.61
N ASP A 224 16.93 -2.91 -21.68
CA ASP A 224 17.90 -2.96 -22.78
C ASP A 224 18.82 -4.20 -22.77
N LYS A 225 19.05 -4.80 -21.60
CA LYS A 225 19.98 -5.92 -21.39
C LYS A 225 19.43 -6.96 -20.44
N ASN A 226 19.98 -8.18 -20.48
CA ASN A 226 19.60 -9.22 -19.53
C ASN A 226 19.67 -8.69 -18.09
N THR A 227 18.56 -8.79 -17.38
CA THR A 227 18.40 -8.22 -16.04
C THR A 227 18.10 -9.31 -15.04
N THR A 228 18.82 -9.28 -13.92
CA THR A 228 18.46 -10.09 -12.75
C THR A 228 17.61 -9.24 -11.82
N VAL A 229 16.39 -9.69 -11.56
CA VAL A 229 15.49 -9.10 -10.56
C VAL A 229 15.58 -9.92 -9.29
N ILE A 230 15.79 -9.23 -8.17
CA ILE A 230 15.68 -9.74 -6.81
C ILE A 230 14.34 -9.28 -6.26
N ALA A 231 13.46 -10.22 -5.94
CA ALA A 231 12.23 -9.96 -5.20
C ALA A 231 12.40 -10.45 -3.77
N THR A 232 12.28 -9.54 -2.81
CA THR A 232 12.33 -9.86 -1.38
C THR A 232 10.94 -9.69 -0.78
N ALA A 233 10.44 -10.74 -0.16
CA ALA A 233 9.22 -10.72 0.64
C ALA A 233 9.61 -10.68 2.11
N GLN A 234 9.06 -9.73 2.85
CA GLN A 234 9.35 -9.51 4.26
C GLN A 234 8.06 -9.45 5.07
N PHE A 235 8.03 -10.19 6.16
CA PHE A 235 7.08 -10.05 7.25
C PHE A 235 7.82 -9.40 8.41
N GLU A 236 7.30 -8.26 8.85
CA GLU A 236 7.87 -7.54 10.00
C GLU A 236 7.48 -8.24 11.29
N GLU A 237 8.26 -8.03 12.34
CA GLU A 237 7.90 -8.47 13.69
C GLU A 237 6.56 -7.83 14.08
N ASN A 238 5.66 -8.65 14.63
CA ASN A 238 4.33 -8.21 15.02
C ASN A 238 4.13 -8.54 16.50
N LEU A 239 3.92 -7.49 17.30
CA LEU A 239 3.67 -7.56 18.75
C LEU A 239 2.25 -7.07 19.11
N SER A 240 1.36 -6.86 18.15
CA SER A 240 0.15 -6.04 18.33
C SER A 240 -1.16 -6.85 18.42
N GLY A 241 -1.06 -8.14 18.68
CA GLY A 241 -2.23 -9.01 18.82
C GLY A 241 -1.96 -10.19 19.74
N ASP A 242 -2.97 -11.02 19.99
CA ASP A 242 -2.95 -12.10 20.99
C ASP A 242 -1.78 -13.11 20.87
N ILE A 243 -1.07 -13.13 19.74
CA ILE A 243 0.09 -13.97 19.50
C ILE A 243 1.16 -13.13 18.81
N ASP A 244 2.31 -13.04 19.44
CA ASP A 244 3.44 -12.32 18.90
C ASP A 244 4.28 -13.19 17.96
N TYR A 245 4.73 -12.59 16.86
CA TYR A 245 5.48 -13.29 15.83
C TYR A 245 6.81 -12.62 15.53
N MET A 246 7.87 -13.43 15.44
CA MET A 246 9.15 -12.99 14.88
C MET A 246 8.98 -12.56 13.42
N GLY A 247 9.68 -11.51 13.01
CA GLY A 247 9.79 -11.16 11.59
C GLY A 247 10.59 -12.21 10.80
N CYS A 248 10.27 -12.38 9.52
CA CYS A 248 11.06 -13.21 8.61
C CYS A 248 11.11 -12.62 7.19
N SER A 249 12.08 -13.08 6.39
CA SER A 249 12.22 -12.64 5.01
C SER A 249 12.72 -13.77 4.11
N SER A 250 12.36 -13.71 2.84
CA SER A 250 12.87 -14.60 1.80
C SER A 250 13.11 -13.82 0.52
N THR A 251 13.93 -14.39 -0.36
CA THR A 251 14.34 -13.74 -1.60
C THR A 251 14.23 -14.71 -2.77
N PHE A 252 13.74 -14.21 -3.90
CA PHE A 252 13.64 -14.92 -5.16
C PHE A 252 14.36 -14.18 -6.26
N TYR A 253 14.98 -14.94 -7.17
CA TYR A 253 15.70 -14.42 -8.32
C TYR A 253 14.94 -14.73 -9.60
N LEU A 254 14.66 -13.69 -10.37
CA LEU A 254 13.98 -13.74 -11.66
C LEU A 254 14.94 -13.24 -12.73
N SER A 255 15.05 -13.96 -13.85
CA SER A 255 15.80 -13.46 -15.01
C SER A 255 14.85 -12.82 -16.02
N VAL A 256 15.14 -11.60 -16.41
CA VAL A 256 14.39 -10.85 -17.42
C VAL A 256 15.29 -10.67 -18.64
N THR A 257 14.79 -10.99 -19.82
CA THR A 257 15.50 -10.73 -21.09
C THR A 257 14.84 -9.58 -21.83
N PRO A 258 15.59 -8.74 -22.55
CA PRO A 258 15.03 -7.69 -23.40
C PRO A 258 13.98 -8.23 -24.37
N LYS A 259 12.92 -7.45 -24.58
CA LYS A 259 11.94 -7.66 -25.64
C LYS A 259 12.62 -7.51 -27.00
N LYS A 260 12.12 -8.24 -27.99
CA LYS A 260 12.54 -8.10 -29.39
C LYS A 260 11.32 -8.05 -30.30
N PRO A 261 11.42 -7.38 -31.46
CA PRO A 261 10.37 -7.40 -32.45
C PRO A 261 9.93 -8.84 -32.79
N GLY A 262 8.62 -9.10 -32.65
CA GLY A 262 8.01 -10.39 -32.95
C GLY A 262 7.94 -11.38 -31.79
N ASP A 263 8.44 -11.03 -30.60
CA ASP A 263 8.22 -11.79 -29.35
C ASP A 263 6.74 -11.75 -28.95
N PHE A 264 6.12 -10.56 -28.99
CA PHE A 264 4.69 -10.36 -28.78
C PHE A 264 4.00 -9.99 -30.09
N PRO A 265 2.84 -10.59 -30.42
CA PRO A 265 2.04 -10.16 -31.55
C PRO A 265 1.33 -8.84 -31.22
N VAL A 266 1.29 -7.94 -32.20
CA VAL A 266 0.61 -6.64 -32.13
C VAL A 266 -0.84 -6.80 -32.57
N VAL A 267 -1.76 -6.32 -31.75
CA VAL A 267 -3.21 -6.33 -31.95
C VAL A 267 -3.66 -4.92 -32.30
N LEU A 268 -4.42 -4.78 -33.38
CA LEU A 268 -4.96 -3.50 -33.83
C LEU A 268 -6.46 -3.44 -33.51
N ILE A 269 -6.90 -2.44 -32.75
CA ILE A 269 -8.31 -2.29 -32.35
C ILE A 269 -8.84 -0.95 -32.83
N HIS A 270 -9.89 -0.98 -33.63
CA HIS A 270 -10.44 0.20 -34.29
C HIS A 270 -11.54 0.91 -33.49
N GLY A 271 -11.80 2.15 -33.90
CA GLY A 271 -12.89 2.97 -33.38
C GLY A 271 -14.28 2.51 -33.82
N TRP A 272 -15.28 3.31 -33.44
CA TRP A 272 -16.70 2.98 -33.48
C TRP A 272 -17.31 2.60 -34.84
N ILE A 273 -16.87 3.21 -35.95
CA ILE A 273 -17.31 2.85 -37.32
C ILE A 273 -16.15 2.23 -38.11
N GLY A 274 -15.13 1.75 -37.39
CA GLY A 274 -14.04 0.97 -37.96
C GLY A 274 -14.55 -0.40 -38.40
N SER A 275 -14.10 -0.85 -39.56
CA SER A 275 -13.90 -2.27 -39.82
C SER A 275 -12.59 -2.42 -40.56
N VAL A 276 -11.76 -3.37 -40.16
CA VAL A 276 -10.55 -3.73 -40.92
C VAL A 276 -10.88 -4.17 -42.36
N SER A 277 -12.14 -4.41 -42.70
CA SER A 277 -12.60 -4.74 -44.07
C SER A 277 -13.14 -3.54 -44.89
N ASP A 278 -13.25 -2.33 -44.34
CA ASP A 278 -13.77 -1.16 -45.06
C ASP A 278 -12.66 -0.39 -45.82
N TRP A 279 -12.90 0.18 -47.01
CA TRP A 279 -11.82 0.68 -47.90
C TRP A 279 -10.92 1.75 -47.24
N LEU A 280 -11.49 2.74 -46.53
CA LEU A 280 -10.72 3.84 -45.93
C LEU A 280 -9.96 3.39 -44.67
N ILE A 281 -10.54 2.46 -43.91
CA ILE A 281 -9.95 1.89 -42.70
C ILE A 281 -8.91 0.79 -43.05
N ASN A 282 -9.10 0.11 -44.18
CA ASN A 282 -8.09 -0.76 -44.80
C ASN A 282 -6.82 0.04 -45.10
N VAL A 283 -6.93 1.21 -45.75
CA VAL A 283 -5.75 2.08 -45.98
C VAL A 283 -5.13 2.56 -44.66
N THR A 284 -5.98 2.86 -43.66
CA THR A 284 -5.58 3.31 -42.32
C THR A 284 -4.69 2.27 -41.62
N TRP A 285 -5.17 1.04 -41.46
CA TRP A 285 -4.42 -0.04 -40.80
C TRP A 285 -3.32 -0.62 -41.68
N TRP A 286 -3.46 -0.57 -43.00
CA TRP A 286 -2.46 -1.09 -43.93
C TRP A 286 -1.11 -0.42 -43.72
N ASN A 287 -1.07 0.93 -43.63
CA ASN A 287 0.21 1.64 -43.55
C ASN A 287 1.00 1.30 -42.28
N ILE A 288 0.33 1.29 -41.11
CA ILE A 288 0.99 0.89 -39.87
C ILE A 288 1.32 -0.60 -39.87
N THR A 289 0.44 -1.47 -40.38
CA THR A 289 0.71 -2.91 -40.51
C THR A 289 1.96 -3.17 -41.35
N GLN A 290 2.10 -2.53 -42.51
CA GLN A 290 3.29 -2.68 -43.35
C GLN A 290 4.55 -2.19 -42.65
N LYS A 291 4.49 -1.08 -41.90
CA LYS A 291 5.63 -0.60 -41.10
C LYS A 291 6.01 -1.58 -40.01
N LEU A 292 5.04 -2.12 -39.26
CA LEU A 292 5.27 -3.12 -38.21
C LEU A 292 5.96 -4.38 -38.79
N LEU A 293 5.41 -4.92 -39.88
CA LEU A 293 5.98 -6.09 -40.56
C LEU A 293 7.41 -5.82 -41.08
N GLN A 294 7.68 -4.62 -41.61
CA GLN A 294 9.02 -4.23 -42.07
C GLN A 294 10.05 -4.15 -40.92
N HIS A 295 9.61 -3.90 -39.69
CA HIS A 295 10.47 -3.85 -38.50
C HIS A 295 10.50 -5.18 -37.72
N GLY A 296 9.92 -6.25 -38.28
CA GLY A 296 10.00 -7.60 -37.72
C GLY A 296 8.90 -7.94 -36.70
N TYR A 297 7.93 -7.05 -36.48
CA TYR A 297 6.77 -7.34 -35.66
C TYR A 297 5.80 -8.29 -36.39
N LYS A 298 5.00 -9.01 -35.61
CA LYS A 298 3.90 -9.82 -36.11
C LYS A 298 2.61 -9.13 -35.75
N VAL A 299 1.73 -8.92 -36.72
CA VAL A 299 0.41 -8.34 -36.48
C VAL A 299 -0.60 -9.48 -36.44
N LEU A 300 -1.41 -9.52 -35.38
CA LEU A 300 -2.47 -10.50 -35.24
C LEU A 300 -3.65 -10.07 -36.12
N ASP A 301 -3.98 -10.89 -37.11
CA ASP A 301 -5.14 -10.66 -37.96
C ASP A 301 -6.39 -11.28 -37.31
N PHE A 302 -7.41 -10.46 -37.07
CA PHE A 302 -8.72 -10.90 -36.59
C PHE A 302 -9.79 -9.89 -37.00
N ASP A 303 -10.94 -10.40 -37.46
CA ASP A 303 -12.05 -9.56 -37.88
C ASP A 303 -12.84 -9.07 -36.66
N VAL A 304 -12.67 -7.79 -36.35
CA VAL A 304 -13.35 -7.10 -35.23
C VAL A 304 -14.57 -6.30 -35.68
N THR A 305 -15.30 -6.75 -36.70
CA THR A 305 -16.59 -6.13 -37.00
C THR A 305 -17.52 -6.25 -35.79
N TYR A 306 -17.90 -5.11 -35.20
CA TYR A 306 -19.00 -4.99 -34.23
C TYR A 306 -20.18 -4.37 -35.00
N GLU A 307 -21.24 -5.15 -35.28
CA GLU A 307 -22.40 -4.63 -36.00
C GLU A 307 -23.19 -3.65 -35.10
N PRO A 308 -23.57 -2.45 -35.58
CA PRO A 308 -24.23 -1.39 -34.81
C PRO A 308 -25.70 -1.70 -34.44
N SER A 309 -26.17 -2.94 -34.57
CA SER A 309 -27.57 -3.29 -34.38
C SER A 309 -27.94 -3.66 -32.93
N TRP A 310 -27.42 -2.97 -31.91
CA TRP A 310 -27.74 -3.32 -30.51
C TRP A 310 -27.76 -2.08 -29.61
N GLN A 311 -28.96 -1.66 -29.22
CA GLN A 311 -29.22 -0.43 -28.45
C GLN A 311 -28.67 -0.47 -27.01
N GLU A 312 -28.16 -1.62 -26.53
CA GLU A 312 -27.79 -1.86 -25.12
C GLU A 312 -26.35 -2.38 -24.92
N HIS A 313 -25.53 -2.47 -25.98
CA HIS A 313 -24.15 -2.98 -25.85
C HIS A 313 -23.16 -1.85 -25.55
N HIS A 314 -22.85 -1.67 -24.27
CA HIS A 314 -21.83 -0.74 -23.75
C HIS A 314 -20.40 -1.22 -24.02
N ILE A 315 -19.41 -0.33 -23.92
CA ILE A 315 -17.98 -0.63 -24.15
C ILE A 315 -17.49 -1.88 -23.37
N PRO A 316 -17.87 -2.11 -22.09
CA PRO A 316 -17.53 -3.34 -21.37
C PRO A 316 -17.92 -4.63 -22.11
N TRP A 317 -19.15 -4.68 -22.65
CA TRP A 317 -19.65 -5.84 -23.39
C TRP A 317 -18.87 -6.05 -24.69
N ILE A 318 -18.53 -4.96 -25.39
CA ILE A 318 -17.69 -5.04 -26.59
C ILE A 318 -16.31 -5.60 -26.21
N ALA A 319 -15.70 -5.10 -25.13
CA ALA A 319 -14.40 -5.55 -24.66
C ALA A 319 -14.38 -7.08 -24.42
N ALA A 320 -15.47 -7.65 -23.88
CA ALA A 320 -15.60 -9.10 -23.78
C ALA A 320 -15.54 -9.79 -25.15
N GLU A 321 -16.32 -9.33 -26.14
CA GLU A 321 -16.33 -9.92 -27.48
C GLU A 321 -14.99 -9.82 -28.19
N VAL A 322 -14.31 -8.67 -28.14
CA VAL A 322 -12.97 -8.57 -28.75
C VAL A 322 -11.92 -9.34 -27.97
N SER A 323 -11.98 -9.39 -26.65
CA SER A 323 -11.08 -10.24 -25.87
C SER A 323 -11.17 -11.71 -26.30
N ARG A 324 -12.39 -12.20 -26.56
CA ARG A 324 -12.64 -13.54 -27.08
C ARG A 324 -12.07 -13.72 -28.49
N LYS A 325 -12.30 -12.76 -29.39
CA LYS A 325 -11.76 -12.80 -30.75
C LYS A 325 -10.22 -12.75 -30.78
N ILE A 326 -9.59 -11.96 -29.92
CA ILE A 326 -8.13 -11.92 -29.77
C ILE A 326 -7.62 -13.30 -29.33
N ARG A 327 -8.21 -13.89 -28.29
CA ARG A 327 -7.85 -15.22 -27.80
C ARG A 327 -7.97 -16.29 -28.89
N ASP A 328 -9.08 -16.27 -29.63
CA ASP A 328 -9.32 -17.21 -30.73
C ASP A 328 -8.27 -17.02 -31.84
N ALA A 329 -7.96 -15.77 -32.19
CA ALA A 329 -6.94 -15.43 -33.19
C ALA A 329 -5.53 -15.83 -32.76
N LEU A 330 -5.16 -15.68 -31.48
CA LEU A 330 -3.90 -16.17 -30.93
C LEU A 330 -3.75 -17.67 -31.18
N VAL A 331 -4.77 -18.46 -30.83
CA VAL A 331 -4.78 -19.91 -31.04
C VAL A 331 -4.68 -20.26 -32.53
N LEU A 332 -5.45 -19.58 -33.39
CA LEU A 332 -5.41 -19.79 -34.84
C LEU A 332 -4.04 -19.48 -35.45
N ASN A 333 -3.29 -18.54 -34.87
CA ASN A 333 -1.94 -18.17 -35.29
C ASN A 333 -0.84 -18.96 -34.56
N GLY A 334 -1.19 -19.99 -33.80
CA GLY A 334 -0.25 -20.91 -33.14
C GLY A 334 0.34 -20.40 -31.81
N TYR A 335 -0.24 -19.35 -31.24
CA TYR A 335 0.12 -18.84 -29.92
C TYR A 335 -0.69 -19.53 -28.82
N PRO A 336 -0.17 -19.60 -27.57
CA PRO A 336 -0.99 -19.98 -26.44
C PRO A 336 -2.07 -18.91 -26.18
N PRO A 337 -3.25 -19.29 -25.63
CA PRO A 337 -4.34 -18.34 -25.39
C PRO A 337 -4.00 -17.27 -24.34
N ASN A 338 -2.99 -17.51 -23.52
CA ASN A 338 -2.47 -16.58 -22.52
C ASN A 338 -1.18 -15.85 -22.98
N GLN A 339 -0.93 -15.79 -24.29
CA GLN A 339 0.20 -15.06 -24.88
C GLN A 339 0.14 -13.57 -24.50
N THR A 340 1.30 -12.99 -24.16
CA THR A 340 1.47 -11.54 -24.01
C THR A 340 1.42 -10.86 -25.38
N ILE A 341 0.71 -9.75 -25.47
CA ILE A 341 0.40 -8.99 -26.69
C ILE A 341 0.67 -7.50 -26.49
N ASP A 342 0.93 -6.81 -27.61
CA ASP A 342 0.92 -5.35 -27.67
C ASP A 342 -0.38 -4.90 -28.33
N ILE A 343 -0.96 -3.79 -27.90
CA ILE A 343 -2.22 -3.27 -28.45
C ILE A 343 -2.04 -1.85 -28.97
N ILE A 344 -2.48 -1.62 -30.21
CA ILE A 344 -2.68 -0.28 -30.77
C ILE A 344 -4.17 -0.03 -30.90
N GLY A 345 -4.71 0.79 -29.99
CA GLY A 345 -6.10 1.21 -29.99
C GLY A 345 -6.27 2.59 -30.61
N HIS A 346 -7.22 2.71 -31.54
CA HIS A 346 -7.62 4.01 -32.11
C HIS A 346 -9.04 4.37 -31.66
N SER A 347 -9.24 5.62 -31.24
CA SER A 347 -10.55 6.14 -30.86
C SER A 347 -11.21 5.25 -29.80
N MET A 348 -12.47 4.85 -29.98
CA MET A 348 -13.17 3.88 -29.11
C MET A 348 -12.39 2.57 -28.88
N GLY A 349 -11.58 2.13 -29.86
CA GLY A 349 -10.76 0.91 -29.75
C GLY A 349 -9.73 1.00 -28.62
N GLY A 350 -9.25 2.20 -28.31
CA GLY A 350 -8.40 2.44 -27.14
C GLY A 350 -9.14 2.26 -25.82
N LEU A 351 -10.41 2.68 -25.72
CA LEU A 351 -11.22 2.48 -24.50
C LEU A 351 -11.55 1.01 -24.27
N ILE A 352 -11.86 0.27 -25.34
CA ILE A 352 -12.03 -1.19 -25.30
C ILE A 352 -10.77 -1.86 -24.75
N ALA A 353 -9.61 -1.51 -25.30
CA ALA A 353 -8.33 -2.08 -24.89
C ALA A 353 -7.99 -1.74 -23.44
N ARG A 354 -8.22 -0.48 -23.05
CA ARG A 354 -8.05 0.01 -21.69
C ARG A 354 -8.95 -0.76 -20.70
N PHE A 355 -10.21 -1.00 -21.06
CA PHE A 355 -11.11 -1.82 -20.25
C PHE A 355 -10.58 -3.25 -20.06
N MET A 356 -10.03 -3.88 -21.10
CA MET A 356 -9.41 -5.22 -20.96
C MET A 356 -8.18 -5.18 -20.03
N ALA A 357 -7.36 -4.12 -20.10
CA ALA A 357 -6.18 -3.96 -19.27
C ALA A 357 -6.51 -3.78 -17.77
N GLU A 358 -7.52 -2.96 -17.47
CA GLU A 358 -7.85 -2.54 -16.09
C GLU A 358 -8.93 -3.42 -15.44
N HIS A 359 -9.82 -4.00 -16.24
CA HIS A 359 -10.96 -4.81 -15.79
C HIS A 359 -10.99 -6.20 -16.45
N GLY A 360 -9.82 -6.77 -16.72
CA GLY A 360 -9.69 -8.16 -17.13
C GLY A 360 -10.37 -9.11 -16.14
N GLY A 361 -11.17 -10.05 -16.65
CA GLY A 361 -11.99 -10.95 -15.83
C GLY A 361 -13.31 -10.34 -15.35
N ALA A 362 -13.68 -9.14 -15.80
CA ALA A 362 -15.00 -8.57 -15.53
C ALA A 362 -16.12 -9.41 -16.16
N ASP A 363 -17.24 -9.40 -15.48
CA ASP A 363 -18.52 -9.97 -15.88
C ASP A 363 -19.44 -8.81 -16.27
N VAL A 364 -19.84 -8.77 -17.55
CA VAL A 364 -20.34 -7.57 -18.24
C VAL A 364 -21.61 -7.85 -19.03
N ASN A 365 -22.35 -8.90 -18.66
CA ASN A 365 -23.60 -9.28 -19.35
C ASN A 365 -24.67 -8.17 -19.30
N PHE A 366 -24.65 -7.32 -18.28
CA PHE A 366 -25.69 -6.32 -18.01
C PHE A 366 -25.12 -4.96 -17.66
N TRP A 367 -25.92 -3.92 -17.92
CA TRP A 367 -25.64 -2.53 -17.57
C TRP A 367 -26.61 -2.03 -16.49
N ASN A 368 -26.09 -1.29 -15.52
CA ASN A 368 -26.84 -0.71 -14.42
C ASN A 368 -27.08 0.78 -14.65
N GLU A 369 -28.24 1.08 -15.25
CA GLU A 369 -28.68 2.45 -15.51
C GLU A 369 -28.84 3.32 -14.26
N SER A 370 -28.90 2.73 -13.07
CA SER A 370 -29.04 3.47 -11.79
C SER A 370 -27.73 3.71 -11.06
N TRP A 371 -26.59 3.17 -11.55
CA TRP A 371 -25.29 3.38 -10.92
C TRP A 371 -24.85 4.84 -11.08
N GLU A 372 -24.38 5.48 -10.03
CA GLU A 372 -23.79 6.83 -10.09
C GLU A 372 -22.35 6.83 -9.53
N PRO A 373 -21.49 7.78 -9.95
CA PRO A 373 -20.13 7.89 -9.42
C PRO A 373 -20.10 7.92 -7.88
N GLY A 374 -19.33 7.03 -7.28
CA GLY A 374 -19.25 6.84 -5.82
C GLY A 374 -20.14 5.72 -5.27
N ASP A 375 -21.03 5.14 -6.07
CA ASP A 375 -21.74 3.92 -5.71
C ASP A 375 -20.77 2.73 -5.61
N LYS A 376 -21.15 1.72 -4.82
CA LYS A 376 -20.38 0.47 -4.73
C LYS A 376 -20.48 -0.32 -6.04
N GLY A 377 -19.36 -0.86 -6.48
CA GLY A 377 -19.29 -1.66 -7.71
C GLY A 377 -19.16 -0.79 -8.94
N TYR A 378 -19.62 -1.30 -10.08
CA TYR A 378 -19.45 -0.67 -11.39
C TYR A 378 -20.79 -0.57 -12.12
N PRO A 379 -20.90 0.27 -13.16
CA PRO A 379 -22.10 0.32 -13.99
C PRO A 379 -22.29 -0.95 -14.85
N TRP A 380 -21.29 -1.84 -14.93
CA TRP A 380 -21.42 -3.18 -15.52
C TRP A 380 -21.46 -4.28 -14.45
N TYR A 381 -22.18 -5.36 -14.74
CA TYR A 381 -22.25 -6.58 -13.92
C TYR A 381 -22.70 -7.77 -14.77
N GLY A 382 -22.72 -8.98 -14.21
CA GLY A 382 -23.35 -10.10 -14.91
C GLY A 382 -23.73 -11.29 -14.04
N ASP A 383 -23.67 -12.48 -14.64
CA ASP A 383 -24.30 -13.71 -14.16
C ASP A 383 -23.46 -14.55 -13.18
N GLY A 384 -22.26 -14.07 -12.85
CA GLY A 384 -21.28 -14.73 -11.99
C GLY A 384 -20.13 -15.39 -12.73
N TYR A 385 -20.09 -15.33 -14.07
CA TYR A 385 -19.00 -15.86 -14.88
C TYR A 385 -18.22 -14.74 -15.60
N PRO A 386 -16.89 -14.70 -15.48
CA PRO A 386 -16.08 -13.72 -16.21
C PRO A 386 -16.23 -13.81 -17.73
N ASP A 387 -16.52 -12.66 -18.36
CA ASP A 387 -16.67 -12.54 -19.82
C ASP A 387 -15.37 -12.06 -20.49
N VAL A 388 -14.69 -11.08 -19.89
CA VAL A 388 -13.47 -10.48 -20.44
C VAL A 388 -12.27 -11.38 -20.19
N CYS A 389 -11.76 -12.04 -21.23
CA CYS A 389 -10.75 -13.09 -21.07
C CYS A 389 -9.30 -12.66 -21.34
N ILE A 390 -9.09 -11.49 -21.95
CA ILE A 390 -7.77 -10.85 -22.03
C ILE A 390 -7.68 -9.87 -20.87
N THR A 391 -6.59 -9.93 -20.13
CA THR A 391 -6.39 -9.13 -18.91
C THR A 391 -5.10 -8.32 -19.01
N GLY A 392 -4.88 -7.38 -18.08
CA GLY A 392 -3.61 -6.66 -17.97
C GLY A 392 -2.38 -7.57 -17.86
N ASP A 393 -2.52 -8.80 -17.33
CA ASP A 393 -1.39 -9.75 -17.27
C ASP A 393 -0.89 -10.20 -18.66
N GLN A 394 -1.72 -9.98 -19.69
CA GLN A 394 -1.42 -10.33 -21.09
C GLN A 394 -1.09 -9.13 -21.96
N ILE A 395 -1.24 -7.90 -21.48
CA ILE A 395 -1.01 -6.69 -22.28
C ILE A 395 0.30 -6.09 -21.81
N ASP A 396 1.25 -5.92 -22.72
CA ASP A 396 2.51 -5.23 -22.44
C ASP A 396 2.35 -3.74 -22.73
N ASP A 397 2.31 -3.39 -24.02
CA ASP A 397 2.10 -2.01 -24.46
C ASP A 397 0.64 -1.75 -24.87
N LEU A 398 0.10 -0.61 -24.46
CA LEU A 398 -1.19 -0.10 -24.91
C LEU A 398 -1.08 1.34 -25.44
N PHE A 399 -1.19 1.47 -26.77
CA PHE A 399 -1.24 2.77 -27.44
C PHE A 399 -2.68 3.27 -27.53
N LEU A 400 -2.91 4.50 -27.04
CA LEU A 400 -4.19 5.18 -27.00
C LEU A 400 -4.17 6.37 -27.99
N ILE A 401 -4.58 6.13 -29.23
CA ILE A 401 -4.46 7.11 -30.32
C ILE A 401 -5.80 7.78 -30.59
N GLY A 402 -5.91 9.08 -30.29
CA GLY A 402 -7.18 9.81 -30.36
C GLY A 402 -8.25 9.22 -29.43
N THR A 403 -7.86 8.44 -28.43
CA THR A 403 -8.79 7.74 -27.53
C THR A 403 -9.51 8.75 -26.63
N PRO A 404 -10.84 8.71 -26.50
CA PRO A 404 -11.56 9.61 -25.62
C PRO A 404 -11.54 9.13 -24.16
N CYS A 405 -10.37 9.04 -23.52
CA CYS A 405 -10.23 8.63 -22.10
C CYS A 405 -10.90 9.61 -21.13
N HIS A 406 -10.88 10.90 -21.47
CA HIS A 406 -11.60 11.95 -20.74
C HIS A 406 -12.97 12.25 -21.33
N GLY A 407 -13.28 11.67 -22.49
CA GLY A 407 -14.56 11.79 -23.16
C GLY A 407 -14.60 12.84 -24.26
N VAL A 408 -15.77 12.94 -24.89
CA VAL A 408 -16.08 13.90 -25.97
C VAL A 408 -17.29 14.76 -25.57
N PRO A 409 -17.40 15.99 -26.10
CA PRO A 409 -18.50 16.90 -25.78
C PRO A 409 -19.89 16.32 -26.14
N PRO A 410 -20.91 16.51 -25.28
CA PRO A 410 -22.28 16.14 -25.58
C PRO A 410 -22.80 17.01 -26.74
N GLY A 411 -23.08 16.38 -27.88
CA GLY A 411 -23.61 17.08 -29.05
C GLY A 411 -22.52 17.60 -30.00
N ILE A 412 -21.57 16.73 -30.37
CA ILE A 412 -20.70 16.95 -31.53
C ILE A 412 -21.57 17.43 -32.69
N ASN A 413 -21.45 18.71 -33.03
CA ASN A 413 -22.37 19.37 -33.93
C ASN A 413 -22.34 18.66 -35.29
N GLU A 414 -23.42 17.99 -35.66
CA GLU A 414 -23.56 17.27 -36.94
C GLU A 414 -23.19 18.15 -38.14
N SER A 415 -23.39 19.47 -38.00
CA SER A 415 -23.01 20.47 -39.00
C SER A 415 -21.49 20.60 -39.18
N ILE A 416 -20.71 20.52 -38.08
CA ILE A 416 -19.23 20.58 -38.12
C ILE A 416 -18.67 19.29 -38.72
N LEU A 417 -19.20 18.13 -38.30
CA LEU A 417 -18.85 16.83 -38.87
C LEU A 417 -19.13 16.78 -40.39
N SER A 418 -20.25 17.36 -40.84
CA SER A 418 -20.61 17.43 -42.26
C SER A 418 -19.68 18.31 -43.12
N ILE A 419 -19.03 19.32 -42.53
CA ILE A 419 -18.08 20.23 -43.22
C ILE A 419 -16.70 19.57 -43.35
N ILE A 420 -16.30 18.75 -42.38
CA ILE A 420 -14.98 18.11 -42.32
C ILE A 420 -15.02 16.69 -42.94
N GLY A 421 -16.21 16.17 -43.29
CA GLY A 421 -16.39 14.84 -43.89
C GLY A 421 -16.37 13.69 -42.87
N TYR A 422 -16.64 14.02 -41.60
CA TYR A 422 -16.58 13.10 -40.47
C TYR A 422 -17.96 12.55 -40.08
N LEU A 423 -17.94 11.38 -39.41
CA LEU A 423 -19.08 10.48 -39.24
C LEU A 423 -20.19 11.04 -38.34
N TYR A 424 -21.45 10.74 -38.68
CA TYR A 424 -22.64 11.02 -37.85
C TYR A 424 -22.64 10.15 -36.60
N PHE A 425 -22.83 10.74 -35.42
CA PHE A 425 -22.90 10.02 -34.14
C PHE A 425 -24.34 9.85 -33.62
N PRO A 426 -25.07 8.75 -33.90
CA PRO A 426 -26.33 8.46 -33.25
C PRO A 426 -26.18 8.27 -31.72
N TRP A 427 -26.70 9.23 -30.94
CA TRP A 427 -26.68 9.23 -29.47
C TRP A 427 -27.47 8.08 -28.80
N TRP A 428 -28.23 7.31 -29.56
CA TRP A 428 -29.08 6.21 -29.07
C TRP A 428 -28.40 4.83 -29.14
N ILE A 429 -27.12 4.77 -29.54
CA ILE A 429 -26.30 3.55 -29.52
C ILE A 429 -25.48 3.58 -28.22
N GLY A 430 -25.62 2.58 -27.34
CA GLY A 430 -25.08 2.59 -25.96
C GLY A 430 -23.60 2.92 -25.79
N GLN A 431 -22.80 2.70 -26.84
CA GLN A 431 -21.36 2.99 -26.89
C GLN A 431 -21.04 4.49 -26.97
N VAL A 432 -21.93 5.29 -27.57
CA VAL A 432 -21.74 6.74 -27.72
C VAL A 432 -21.89 7.44 -26.36
N PRO A 433 -22.95 7.19 -25.56
CA PRO A 433 -23.04 7.69 -24.20
C PRO A 433 -21.83 7.35 -23.32
N ASP A 434 -21.23 6.16 -23.49
CA ASP A 434 -20.04 5.76 -22.72
C ASP A 434 -18.81 6.65 -22.99
N MET A 435 -18.72 7.27 -24.17
CA MET A 435 -17.58 8.12 -24.55
C MET A 435 -17.80 9.60 -24.23
N ILE A 436 -18.97 10.02 -23.75
CA ILE A 436 -19.25 11.43 -23.46
C ILE A 436 -18.63 11.81 -22.10
N TYR A 437 -18.25 13.07 -21.93
CA TYR A 437 -17.82 13.58 -20.61
C TYR A 437 -18.75 13.17 -19.47
N HIS A 438 -18.16 12.81 -18.34
CA HIS A 438 -18.86 12.39 -17.13
C HIS A 438 -19.82 11.22 -17.33
N SER A 439 -19.60 10.40 -18.37
CA SER A 439 -20.34 9.15 -18.52
C SER A 439 -20.04 8.22 -17.35
N LYS A 440 -21.01 7.37 -17.02
CA LYS A 440 -20.84 6.34 -15.97
C LYS A 440 -19.63 5.46 -16.24
N PHE A 441 -19.40 5.14 -17.52
CA PHE A 441 -18.25 4.35 -17.95
C PHE A 441 -16.92 5.05 -17.65
N LEU A 442 -16.74 6.31 -18.07
CA LEU A 442 -15.46 7.01 -17.87
C LEU A 442 -15.20 7.33 -16.39
N GLU A 443 -16.25 7.70 -15.64
CA GLU A 443 -16.14 7.91 -14.19
C GLU A 443 -15.76 6.62 -13.46
N ALA A 444 -16.27 5.47 -13.90
CA ALA A 444 -15.91 4.17 -13.35
C ALA A 444 -14.47 3.74 -13.73
N MET A 445 -13.99 4.11 -14.92
CA MET A 445 -12.62 3.84 -15.38
C MET A 445 -11.58 4.73 -14.70
N GLY A 446 -11.93 5.98 -14.36
CA GLY A 446 -10.97 6.97 -13.84
C GLY A 446 -9.83 7.28 -14.84
N TYR A 447 -8.70 7.79 -14.33
CA TYR A 447 -7.59 8.30 -15.17
C TYR A 447 -6.20 7.71 -14.88
N GLU A 448 -6.05 6.83 -13.88
CA GLU A 448 -4.71 6.39 -13.42
C GLU A 448 -4.08 5.32 -14.33
N GLY A 449 -4.89 4.47 -14.98
CA GLY A 449 -4.40 3.25 -15.62
C GLY A 449 -4.02 2.17 -14.58
N CYS A 450 -3.37 1.09 -15.03
CA CYS A 450 -2.81 0.06 -14.15
C CYS A 450 -1.28 0.00 -14.21
N ASP A 451 -0.66 -0.64 -13.20
CA ASP A 451 0.81 -0.71 -13.04
C ASP A 451 1.48 -1.90 -13.76
N ILE A 452 0.70 -2.68 -14.51
CA ILE A 452 1.17 -3.91 -15.18
C ILE A 452 1.09 -3.81 -16.71
N VAL A 453 0.80 -2.61 -17.22
CA VAL A 453 0.70 -2.27 -18.64
C VAL A 453 1.36 -0.91 -18.87
N ASP A 454 2.11 -0.76 -19.95
CA ASP A 454 2.63 0.54 -20.36
C ASP A 454 1.67 1.26 -21.31
N TYR A 455 1.27 2.46 -20.90
CA TYR A 455 0.30 3.27 -21.64
C TYR A 455 1.01 4.37 -22.41
N TYR A 456 0.70 4.47 -23.70
CA TYR A 456 1.27 5.47 -24.60
C TYR A 456 0.17 6.23 -25.31
N SER A 457 -0.02 7.50 -24.93
CA SER A 457 -1.16 8.29 -25.40
C SER A 457 -0.77 9.24 -26.53
N VAL A 458 -1.63 9.40 -27.53
CA VAL A 458 -1.41 10.28 -28.67
C VAL A 458 -2.66 11.10 -28.96
N GLY A 459 -2.55 12.42 -28.85
CA GLY A 459 -3.58 13.39 -29.19
C GLY A 459 -3.26 14.19 -30.45
N GLY A 460 -4.29 14.69 -31.14
CA GLY A 460 -4.15 15.56 -32.30
C GLY A 460 -4.68 16.97 -32.04
N ASP A 461 -4.02 17.97 -32.64
CA ASP A 461 -4.45 19.36 -32.66
C ASP A 461 -4.39 19.90 -34.09
N ILE A 462 -5.55 20.10 -34.72
CA ILE A 462 -5.65 20.64 -36.08
C ILE A 462 -5.73 22.17 -36.16
N GLY A 463 -5.71 22.84 -35.01
CA GLY A 463 -5.72 24.29 -34.85
C GLY A 463 -6.95 25.03 -35.40
N PHE A 464 -6.86 26.35 -35.33
CA PHE A 464 -7.94 27.32 -35.57
C PHE A 464 -8.53 27.33 -37.00
N ILE A 465 -7.73 27.03 -38.02
CA ILE A 465 -8.08 27.32 -39.42
C ILE A 465 -9.11 26.33 -40.00
N LEU A 466 -9.27 25.14 -39.38
CA LEU A 466 -10.25 24.12 -39.78
C LEU A 466 -10.95 23.42 -38.59
N GLY A 467 -10.47 23.57 -37.34
CA GLY A 467 -11.00 22.90 -36.14
C GLY A 467 -11.79 23.76 -35.15
N GLY A 468 -12.01 25.06 -35.43
CA GLY A 468 -12.72 25.99 -34.54
C GLY A 468 -11.79 26.76 -33.57
N GLU A 469 -12.32 27.82 -32.93
CA GLU A 469 -11.62 28.45 -31.80
C GLU A 469 -11.52 27.45 -30.64
N PRO A 470 -10.52 27.53 -29.74
CA PRO A 470 -10.51 26.70 -28.53
C PRO A 470 -11.85 26.78 -27.81
N VAL A 471 -12.41 25.62 -27.47
CA VAL A 471 -13.73 25.51 -26.82
C VAL A 471 -13.56 24.86 -25.46
N ASP A 472 -14.22 25.44 -24.47
CA ASP A 472 -14.46 24.81 -23.18
C ASP A 472 -15.57 23.75 -23.38
N PHE A 473 -15.14 22.51 -23.58
CA PHE A 473 -16.01 21.41 -24.04
C PHE A 473 -16.78 20.73 -22.89
N ASP A 474 -16.26 20.77 -21.68
CA ASP A 474 -16.83 20.16 -20.48
C ASP A 474 -17.36 21.19 -19.46
N GLY A 475 -17.10 22.48 -19.69
CA GLY A 475 -17.61 23.59 -18.88
C GLY A 475 -16.75 23.87 -17.64
N ASP A 476 -15.51 23.37 -17.59
CA ASP A 476 -14.58 23.57 -16.48
C ASP A 476 -13.89 24.95 -16.50
N GLY A 477 -14.10 25.73 -17.57
CA GLY A 477 -13.51 27.05 -17.79
C GLY A 477 -12.19 27.03 -18.57
N ILE A 478 -11.73 25.87 -19.06
CA ILE A 478 -10.50 25.68 -19.82
C ILE A 478 -10.85 25.38 -21.27
N ALA A 479 -10.35 26.21 -22.18
CA ALA A 479 -10.59 26.02 -23.60
C ALA A 479 -9.57 25.07 -24.23
N HIS A 480 -10.05 24.06 -24.96
CA HIS A 480 -9.23 23.04 -25.59
C HIS A 480 -9.30 23.11 -27.12
N THR A 481 -8.23 22.67 -27.79
CA THR A 481 -8.24 22.33 -29.21
C THR A 481 -8.67 20.86 -29.40
N SER A 482 -8.80 20.42 -30.65
CA SER A 482 -9.23 19.04 -30.95
C SER A 482 -8.54 18.49 -32.18
N ASP A 483 -8.64 17.18 -32.35
CA ASP A 483 -8.27 16.48 -33.58
C ASP A 483 -9.41 16.47 -34.63
N GLY A 484 -10.49 17.23 -34.37
CA GLY A 484 -11.71 17.24 -35.17
C GLY A 484 -12.82 16.32 -34.64
N LEU A 485 -12.54 15.47 -33.64
CA LEU A 485 -13.54 14.66 -32.96
C LEU A 485 -13.34 14.67 -31.44
N CYS A 486 -12.13 14.37 -30.98
CA CYS A 486 -11.75 14.30 -29.59
C CYS A 486 -10.94 15.55 -29.19
N PRO A 487 -11.13 16.07 -27.97
CA PRO A 487 -10.23 17.07 -27.40
C PRO A 487 -8.78 16.58 -27.46
N THR A 488 -7.85 17.49 -27.71
CA THR A 488 -6.44 17.17 -27.93
C THR A 488 -5.83 16.37 -26.78
N GLU A 489 -6.13 16.72 -25.54
CA GLU A 489 -5.59 16.06 -24.35
C GLU A 489 -6.40 14.84 -23.91
N SER A 490 -7.55 14.57 -24.54
CA SER A 490 -8.46 13.51 -24.09
C SER A 490 -7.86 12.10 -23.96
N PRO A 491 -6.82 11.70 -24.72
CA PRO A 491 -6.17 10.40 -24.53
C PRO A 491 -5.34 10.27 -23.25
N TYR A 492 -5.07 11.38 -22.55
CA TYR A 492 -4.23 11.43 -21.35
C TYR A 492 -4.64 10.42 -20.27
N LEU A 493 -3.63 9.93 -19.52
CA LEU A 493 -3.77 9.18 -18.27
C LEU A 493 -2.71 9.68 -17.27
N GLU A 494 -3.04 9.67 -15.99
CA GLU A 494 -2.21 10.25 -14.92
C GLU A 494 -0.83 9.56 -14.84
N GLY A 495 0.23 10.37 -14.89
CA GLY A 495 1.60 9.88 -14.84
C GLY A 495 2.08 9.12 -16.08
N LYS A 496 1.25 8.99 -17.13
CA LYS A 496 1.59 8.30 -18.39
C LYS A 496 1.99 9.30 -19.49
N PRO A 497 2.85 8.90 -20.44
CA PRO A 497 3.28 9.78 -21.52
C PRO A 497 2.13 10.14 -22.48
N LEU A 498 2.09 11.42 -22.89
CA LEU A 498 1.20 11.95 -23.91
C LEU A 498 2.03 12.65 -25.00
N LEU A 499 1.85 12.23 -26.25
CA LEU A 499 2.35 12.91 -27.45
C LEU A 499 1.23 13.73 -28.08
N ILE A 500 1.44 15.03 -28.28
CA ILE A 500 0.50 15.91 -28.99
C ILE A 500 1.04 16.22 -30.38
N ILE A 501 0.27 15.85 -31.40
CA ILE A 501 0.55 16.14 -32.80
C ILE A 501 -0.14 17.43 -33.21
N ILE A 502 0.62 18.49 -33.42
CA ILE A 502 0.10 19.79 -33.86
C ILE A 502 0.24 19.93 -35.37
N GLY A 503 -0.86 20.16 -36.07
CA GLY A 503 -0.84 20.28 -37.52
C GLY A 503 -2.13 20.80 -38.12
N LYS A 504 -2.54 20.19 -39.22
CA LYS A 504 -3.77 20.51 -39.94
C LYS A 504 -4.51 19.22 -40.25
N ALA A 505 -5.81 19.32 -40.44
CA ALA A 505 -6.59 18.21 -40.96
C ALA A 505 -6.25 17.89 -42.42
N TRP A 506 -6.42 16.62 -42.79
CA TRP A 506 -6.40 16.14 -44.16
C TRP A 506 -7.34 16.96 -45.07
N PRO A 507 -6.97 17.23 -46.33
CA PRO A 507 -5.74 16.84 -47.03
C PRO A 507 -4.56 17.81 -46.84
N LYS A 508 -4.68 18.80 -45.95
CA LYS A 508 -3.64 19.83 -45.76
C LYS A 508 -2.60 19.46 -44.70
N GLY A 509 -2.83 18.39 -43.95
CA GLY A 509 -1.95 17.81 -42.94
C GLY A 509 -2.43 16.42 -42.54
N ASP A 510 -1.93 15.93 -41.43
CA ASP A 510 -2.10 14.57 -40.91
C ASP A 510 -2.33 14.54 -39.38
N ALA A 511 -2.84 15.64 -38.81
CA ALA A 511 -3.06 15.78 -37.36
C ALA A 511 -4.52 15.56 -36.93
N ASP A 512 -5.44 15.31 -37.87
CA ASP A 512 -6.83 14.99 -37.57
C ASP A 512 -7.03 13.55 -37.08
N HIS A 513 -8.16 13.31 -36.42
CA HIS A 513 -8.50 12.08 -35.70
C HIS A 513 -8.19 10.79 -36.46
N MET A 514 -8.53 10.71 -37.75
CA MET A 514 -8.25 9.53 -38.58
C MET A 514 -6.79 9.49 -39.06
N SER A 515 -6.24 10.64 -39.45
CA SER A 515 -4.90 10.73 -40.02
C SER A 515 -3.78 10.37 -39.03
N LEU A 516 -4.00 10.58 -37.73
CA LEU A 516 -3.07 10.25 -36.66
C LEU A 516 -2.54 8.80 -36.78
N ILE A 517 -3.42 7.84 -37.00
CA ILE A 517 -3.03 6.42 -37.17
C ILE A 517 -2.90 6.00 -38.63
N ALA A 518 -3.54 6.70 -39.57
CA ALA A 518 -3.55 6.28 -40.96
C ALA A 518 -2.25 6.61 -41.70
N ILE A 519 -1.73 7.82 -41.50
CA ILE A 519 -0.68 8.39 -42.36
C ILE A 519 0.37 9.19 -41.59
N ASN A 520 0.11 9.58 -40.34
CA ASN A 520 1.03 10.42 -39.59
C ASN A 520 2.35 9.69 -39.31
N LYS A 521 3.45 10.22 -39.85
CA LYS A 521 4.75 9.55 -39.75
C LYS A 521 5.29 9.56 -38.32
N GLU A 522 5.11 10.66 -37.60
CA GLU A 522 5.60 10.84 -36.23
C GLU A 522 4.92 9.87 -35.27
N VAL A 523 3.59 9.70 -35.38
CA VAL A 523 2.84 8.72 -34.59
C VAL A 523 3.35 7.30 -34.84
N HIS A 524 3.60 6.92 -36.09
CA HIS A 524 4.09 5.58 -36.40
C HIS A 524 5.53 5.36 -35.87
N GLU A 525 6.38 6.38 -35.91
CA GLU A 525 7.72 6.33 -35.33
C GLU A 525 7.67 6.24 -33.80
N TYR A 526 6.73 6.93 -33.17
CA TYR A 526 6.46 6.85 -31.73
C TYR A 526 6.04 5.43 -31.32
N ILE A 527 5.10 4.82 -32.06
CA ILE A 527 4.70 3.41 -31.84
C ILE A 527 5.92 2.49 -31.93
N LEU A 528 6.68 2.58 -33.02
CA LEU A 528 7.83 1.70 -33.24
C LEU A 528 8.93 1.86 -32.18
N LYS A 529 9.11 3.07 -31.64
CA LYS A 529 10.09 3.37 -30.59
C LYS A 529 9.70 2.73 -29.25
N HIS A 530 8.40 2.63 -28.96
CA HIS A 530 7.91 2.18 -27.66
C HIS A 530 7.54 0.69 -27.65
N LEU A 531 7.46 0.03 -28.80
CA LEU A 531 7.31 -1.43 -28.91
C LEU A 531 8.63 -2.23 -28.68
N THR A 532 9.78 -1.57 -28.51
CA THR A 532 11.12 -2.20 -28.53
C THR A 532 11.69 -2.51 -27.18
#